data_AF-A0A432T6F6-F1
#
_entry.id   AF-A0A432T6F6-F1
#
_cell.length_a   1.000
_cell.length_b   1.000
_cell.length_c   1.000
_cell.angle_alpha   90.00
_cell.angle_beta   90.00
_cell.angle_gamma   90.00
#
_symmetry.space_group_name_H-M   'P 1'
#
loop_
_entity.id
_entity.type
_entity.pdbx_description
1 polymer ?
#
loop_
_entity_poly.entity_id
_entity_poly.type
_entity_poly.pdbx_seq_one_letter_code
_entity_poly.pdbx_strand_id
1 'polypeptide(L)'
;MSKLKRLPYYFLFALLFILLALQLWTYWLGKPVPTFERYLIKPVPHSIGDLKVRRYKAMHSPHLFTMTVDKAHESPLVAKLVAVCRMQKVSARALPPFLKKVDAEMVEVIKKSPLIYMSKTYDLDDVKKGRFCLLFKDSTNLYVYLNGDL
;
A
#
# COMPACT_ATOMS: atom_id res chain seq x y z
N MET A 1 -51.04 -33.36 -15.86
CA MET A 1 -50.25 -32.36 -16.63
C MET A 1 -49.95 -31.13 -15.77
N SER A 2 -49.14 -31.25 -14.72
CA SER A 2 -49.00 -30.19 -13.69
C SER A 2 -47.57 -29.98 -13.19
N LYS A 3 -46.55 -30.40 -13.95
CA LYS A 3 -45.13 -30.13 -13.62
C LYS A 3 -44.49 -28.98 -14.44
N LEU A 4 -45.15 -28.51 -15.52
CA LEU A 4 -44.61 -27.43 -16.37
C LEU A 4 -44.90 -26.00 -15.88
N LYS A 5 -45.85 -25.81 -14.96
CA LYS A 5 -46.24 -24.44 -14.50
C LYS A 5 -45.20 -23.76 -13.61
N ARG A 6 -44.23 -24.51 -13.07
CA ARG A 6 -43.18 -23.97 -12.17
C ARG A 6 -41.81 -23.78 -12.84
N LEU A 7 -41.64 -24.28 -14.06
CA LEU A 7 -40.43 -24.08 -14.87
C LEU A 7 -39.99 -22.60 -14.98
N PRO A 8 -40.92 -21.62 -15.13
CA PRO A 8 -40.54 -20.21 -15.22
C PRO A 8 -39.89 -19.70 -13.93
N TYR A 9 -40.37 -20.16 -12.77
CA TYR A 9 -39.84 -19.75 -11.46
C TYR A 9 -38.46 -20.36 -11.19
N TYR A 10 -38.24 -21.63 -11.58
CA TYR A 10 -36.93 -22.25 -11.45
C TYR A 10 -35.89 -21.59 -12.35
N PHE A 11 -36.29 -21.20 -13.58
CA PHE A 11 -35.44 -20.44 -14.48
C PHE A 11 -35.10 -19.05 -13.93
N LEU A 12 -36.11 -18.36 -13.37
CA LEU A 12 -35.90 -17.06 -12.73
C LEU A 12 -34.94 -17.16 -11.53
N PHE A 13 -35.08 -18.19 -10.69
CA PHE A 13 -34.20 -18.41 -9.54
C PHE A 13 -32.76 -18.71 -9.98
N ALA A 14 -32.58 -19.52 -11.01
CA ALA A 14 -31.26 -19.81 -11.59
C ALA A 14 -30.61 -18.53 -12.14
N LEU A 15 -31.38 -17.69 -12.84
CA LEU A 15 -30.90 -16.42 -13.36
C LEU A 15 -30.45 -15.47 -12.23
N LEU A 16 -31.23 -15.40 -11.15
CA LEU A 16 -30.91 -14.58 -9.98
C LEU A 16 -29.63 -15.07 -9.28
N PHE A 17 -29.43 -16.38 -9.21
CA PHE A 17 -28.21 -16.99 -8.67
C PHE A 17 -26.98 -16.70 -9.54
N ILE A 18 -27.12 -16.74 -10.87
CA ILE A 18 -26.06 -16.38 -11.81
C ILE A 18 -25.66 -14.91 -11.65
N LEU A 19 -26.65 -14.01 -11.52
CA LEU A 19 -26.39 -12.58 -11.29
C LEU A 19 -25.65 -12.34 -9.98
N LEU A 20 -26.06 -12.99 -8.89
CA LEU A 20 -25.36 -12.93 -7.60
C LEU A 20 -23.94 -13.46 -7.70
N ALA A 21 -23.73 -14.58 -8.39
CA ALA A 21 -22.40 -15.15 -8.61
C ALA A 21 -21.50 -14.20 -9.41
N LEU A 22 -22.03 -13.57 -10.47
CA LEU A 22 -21.30 -12.56 -11.24
C LEU A 22 -20.97 -11.33 -10.39
N GLN A 23 -21.88 -10.89 -9.53
CA GLN A 23 -21.66 -9.74 -8.64
C GLN A 23 -20.61 -10.04 -7.55
N LEU A 24 -20.64 -11.23 -6.96
CA LEU A 24 -19.62 -11.70 -6.02
C LEU A 24 -18.26 -11.90 -6.69
N TRP A 25 -18.25 -12.42 -7.92
CA TRP A 25 -17.05 -12.63 -8.72
C TRP A 25 -16.40 -11.31 -9.11
N THR A 26 -17.18 -10.35 -9.61
CA THR A 26 -16.71 -8.99 -9.93
C THR A 26 -16.25 -8.24 -8.69
N TYR A 27 -16.91 -8.42 -7.54
CA TYR A 27 -16.42 -7.91 -6.25
C TYR A 27 -15.07 -8.53 -5.86
N TRP A 28 -14.87 -9.83 -6.10
CA TRP A 28 -13.60 -10.52 -5.84
C TRP A 28 -12.48 -10.14 -6.82
N LEU A 29 -12.78 -9.98 -8.11
CA LEU A 29 -11.84 -9.46 -9.11
C LEU A 29 -11.50 -7.97 -8.86
N GLY A 30 -12.44 -7.22 -8.30
CA GLY A 30 -12.25 -5.83 -7.87
C GLY A 30 -11.45 -5.70 -6.58
N LYS A 31 -11.17 -6.79 -5.85
CA LYS A 31 -10.26 -6.73 -4.71
C LYS A 31 -8.87 -6.28 -5.20
N PRO A 32 -8.24 -5.33 -4.52
CA PRO A 32 -6.96 -4.79 -4.95
C PRO A 32 -5.89 -5.87 -4.83
N VAL A 33 -5.58 -6.54 -5.94
CA VAL A 33 -4.31 -7.26 -6.08
C VAL A 33 -3.23 -6.16 -6.12
N PRO A 34 -2.21 -6.21 -5.25
CA PRO A 34 -1.10 -5.27 -5.33
C PRO A 34 -0.40 -5.44 -6.68
N THR A 35 -0.60 -4.48 -7.58
CA THR A 35 0.11 -4.45 -8.87
C THR A 35 1.52 -3.93 -8.64
N PHE A 36 2.50 -4.80 -8.83
CA PHE A 36 3.92 -4.47 -8.76
C PHE A 36 4.35 -3.78 -10.07
N GLU A 37 4.30 -2.45 -10.13
CA GLU A 37 4.94 -1.70 -11.20
C GLU A 37 6.38 -1.35 -10.80
N ARG A 38 7.37 -2.10 -11.32
CA ARG A 38 8.79 -1.74 -11.18
C ARG A 38 9.10 -0.51 -12.02
N TYR A 39 9.18 0.66 -11.38
CA TYR A 39 9.73 1.86 -11.99
C TYR A 39 11.26 1.81 -11.96
N LEU A 40 11.88 1.55 -13.12
CA LEU A 40 13.31 1.77 -13.35
C LEU A 40 13.55 3.27 -13.59
N ILE A 41 13.80 4.04 -12.55
CA ILE A 41 14.22 5.45 -12.71
C ILE A 41 15.63 5.46 -13.30
N LYS A 42 15.84 6.12 -14.44
CA LYS A 42 17.17 6.39 -15.00
C LYS A 42 17.38 7.90 -15.12
N PRO A 43 18.49 8.46 -14.62
CA PRO A 43 19.58 7.79 -13.89
C PRO A 43 19.22 7.57 -12.40
N VAL A 44 19.54 6.38 -11.89
CA VAL A 44 19.54 6.13 -10.44
C VAL A 44 20.73 6.90 -9.85
N PRO A 45 20.56 7.68 -8.77
CA PRO A 45 21.69 8.31 -8.09
C PRO A 45 22.73 7.25 -7.70
N HIS A 46 24.04 7.54 -7.85
CA HIS A 46 25.13 6.58 -7.57
C HIS A 46 25.06 5.90 -6.19
N SER A 47 24.37 6.52 -5.23
CA SER A 47 24.17 6.02 -3.87
C SER A 47 23.02 5.02 -3.71
N ILE A 48 22.21 4.79 -4.74
CA ILE A 48 21.06 3.87 -4.72
C ILE A 48 21.35 2.76 -5.74
N GLY A 49 21.54 1.53 -5.29
CA GLY A 49 21.87 0.40 -6.17
C GLY A 49 20.66 -0.11 -6.94
N ASP A 50 19.50 -0.20 -6.28
CA ASP A 50 18.23 -0.62 -6.87
C ASP A 50 17.09 0.20 -6.25
N LEU A 51 16.09 0.52 -7.07
CA LEU A 51 14.87 1.24 -6.66
C LEU A 51 13.66 0.50 -7.23
N LYS A 52 12.80 0.02 -6.35
CA LYS A 52 11.54 -0.63 -6.68
C LYS A 52 10.38 0.19 -6.13
N VAL A 53 9.26 0.14 -6.83
CA VAL A 53 8.02 0.79 -6.40
C VAL A 53 6.93 -0.28 -6.35
N ARG A 54 6.16 -0.28 -5.27
CA ARG A 54 4.92 -1.03 -5.17
C ARG A 54 3.78 -0.04 -5.03
N ARG A 55 2.82 -0.12 -5.95
CA ARG A 55 1.63 0.73 -5.97
C ARG A 55 0.45 -0.02 -5.38
N TYR A 56 -0.30 0.64 -4.51
CA TYR A 56 -1.55 0.12 -3.99
C TYR A 56 -2.72 0.75 -4.76
N LYS A 57 -3.65 -0.08 -5.25
CA LYS A 57 -4.92 0.39 -5.80
C LYS A 57 -5.84 0.82 -4.64
N ALA A 58 -5.66 2.03 -4.14
CA ALA A 58 -6.50 2.66 -3.12
C ALA A 58 -6.73 4.14 -3.45
N MET A 59 -7.65 4.78 -2.74
CA MET A 59 -7.86 6.23 -2.85
C MET A 59 -6.53 6.95 -2.56
N HIS A 60 -6.06 7.77 -3.51
CA HIS A 60 -4.74 8.45 -3.53
C HIS A 60 -3.50 7.57 -3.73
N SER A 61 -3.67 6.37 -4.32
CA SER A 61 -2.61 5.49 -4.83
C SER A 61 -1.33 5.47 -3.98
N PRO A 62 -1.34 4.87 -2.77
CA PRO A 62 -0.14 4.85 -1.96
C PRO A 62 1.01 4.13 -2.69
N HIS A 63 2.22 4.61 -2.48
CA HIS A 63 3.45 4.12 -3.08
C HIS A 63 4.41 3.67 -1.99
N LEU A 64 4.87 2.43 -2.07
CA LEU A 64 6.00 1.94 -1.30
C LEU A 64 7.22 1.88 -2.19
N PHE A 65 8.18 2.76 -1.93
CA PHE A 65 9.50 2.72 -2.55
C PHE A 65 10.40 1.83 -1.69
N THR A 66 11.09 0.90 -2.34
CA THR A 66 12.11 0.05 -1.74
C THR A 66 13.43 0.37 -2.42
N MET A 67 14.43 0.74 -1.64
CA MET A 67 15.74 1.09 -2.16
C MET A 67 16.85 0.34 -1.43
N THR A 68 17.80 -0.17 -2.19
CA THR A 68 19.06 -0.69 -1.66
C THR A 68 20.09 0.42 -1.70
N VAL A 69 20.68 0.73 -0.55
CA VAL A 69 21.56 1.90 -0.37
C VAL A 69 22.87 1.40 0.20
N ASP A 70 23.99 1.88 -0.34
CA ASP A 70 25.30 1.56 0.23
C ASP A 70 25.40 2.10 1.65
N LYS A 71 25.98 1.31 2.56
CA LYS A 71 26.06 1.67 3.99
C LYS A 71 26.69 3.04 4.24
N ALA A 72 27.67 3.45 3.42
CA ALA A 72 28.32 4.75 3.52
C ALA A 72 27.37 5.94 3.22
N HIS A 73 26.30 5.70 2.46
CA HIS A 73 25.34 6.71 2.02
C HIS A 73 23.97 6.60 2.72
N GLU A 74 23.74 5.56 3.52
CA GLU A 74 22.46 5.34 4.19
C GLU A 74 22.12 6.47 5.18
N SER A 75 23.01 6.77 6.13
CA SER A 75 22.78 7.82 7.13
C SER A 75 22.53 9.21 6.53
N PRO A 76 23.34 9.72 5.57
CA PRO A 76 23.06 11.02 4.96
C PRO A 76 21.78 11.02 4.12
N LEU A 77 21.43 9.91 3.47
CA LEU A 77 20.16 9.79 2.74
C LEU A 77 18.96 9.84 3.70
N VAL A 78 19.01 9.08 4.79
CA VAL A 78 17.97 9.09 5.84
C VAL A 78 17.80 10.50 6.40
N ALA A 79 18.91 11.19 6.74
CA ALA A 79 18.84 12.56 7.25
C ALA A 79 18.19 13.52 6.25
N LYS A 80 18.53 13.41 4.95
CA LYS A 80 17.93 14.21 3.89
C LYS A 80 16.43 13.94 3.75
N LEU A 81 16.01 12.68 3.74
CA LEU A 81 14.59 12.29 3.64
C LEU A 81 13.80 12.79 4.86
N VAL A 82 14.36 12.63 6.06
CA VAL A 82 13.74 13.11 7.31
C VAL A 82 13.53 14.61 7.28
N ALA A 83 14.52 15.38 6.79
CA ALA A 83 14.40 16.83 6.67
C ALA A 83 13.37 17.24 5.61
N VAL A 84 13.45 16.69 4.40
CA VAL A 84 12.57 17.04 3.27
C VAL A 84 11.11 16.75 3.58
N CYS A 85 10.83 15.58 4.17
CA CYS A 85 9.46 15.16 4.47
C CYS A 85 9.01 15.55 5.89
N ARG A 86 9.80 16.36 6.62
CA ARG A 86 9.51 16.84 7.99
C ARG A 86 9.11 15.71 8.94
N MET A 87 9.87 14.61 8.89
CA MET A 87 9.56 13.40 9.66
C MET A 87 10.08 13.48 11.09
N GLN A 88 9.40 12.80 12.00
CA GLN A 88 9.82 12.62 13.39
C GLN A 88 10.03 11.13 13.66
N LYS A 89 11.00 10.81 14.52
CA LYS A 89 11.21 9.43 14.95
C LYS A 89 10.00 9.00 15.79
N VAL A 90 9.42 7.85 15.46
CA VAL A 90 8.27 7.29 16.16
C VAL A 90 8.54 5.85 16.60
N SER A 91 7.70 5.34 17.50
CA SER A 91 7.70 3.92 17.84
C SER A 91 6.69 3.16 16.98
N ALA A 92 6.86 1.84 16.87
CA ALA A 92 5.90 0.98 16.17
C ALA A 92 4.47 1.03 16.76
N ARG A 93 4.30 1.51 18.01
CA ARG A 93 2.99 1.68 18.65
C ARG A 93 2.22 2.89 18.11
N ALA A 94 2.91 3.88 17.55
CA ALA A 94 2.32 5.10 17.01
C ALA A 94 1.93 4.96 15.53
N LEU A 95 2.01 3.75 14.97
CA LEU A 95 1.64 3.50 13.57
C LEU A 95 0.13 3.65 13.37
N PRO A 96 -0.31 4.33 12.30
CA PRO A 96 -1.72 4.44 11.98
C PRO A 96 -2.40 3.08 11.77
N PRO A 97 -3.63 2.88 12.29
CA PRO A 97 -4.33 1.60 12.19
C PRO A 97 -4.68 1.20 10.76
N PHE A 98 -4.80 2.17 9.83
CA PHE A 98 -5.10 1.89 8.43
C PHE A 98 -3.98 1.10 7.74
N LEU A 99 -2.72 1.21 8.16
CA LEU A 99 -1.61 0.51 7.53
C LEU A 99 -1.80 -1.01 7.55
N LYS A 100 -2.42 -1.55 8.61
CA LYS A 100 -2.76 -2.98 8.71
C LYS A 100 -3.81 -3.41 7.68
N LYS A 101 -4.68 -2.49 7.24
CA LYS A 101 -5.70 -2.75 6.21
C LYS A 101 -5.11 -2.69 4.80
N VAL A 102 -4.06 -1.89 4.61
CA VAL A 102 -3.37 -1.71 3.32
C VAL A 102 -2.37 -2.83 3.08
N ASP A 103 -1.49 -3.09 4.06
CA ASP A 103 -0.47 -4.14 3.96
C ASP A 103 -0.03 -4.62 5.36
N ALA A 104 -0.57 -5.77 5.76
CA ALA A 104 -0.22 -6.40 7.03
C ALA A 104 1.24 -6.89 7.06
N GLU A 105 1.79 -7.34 5.93
CA GLU A 105 3.17 -7.84 5.84
C GLU A 105 4.16 -6.69 6.04
N MET A 106 3.89 -5.54 5.43
CA MET A 106 4.67 -4.32 5.63
C MET A 106 4.68 -3.90 7.10
N VAL A 107 3.54 -3.99 7.80
CA VAL A 107 3.47 -3.66 9.24
C VAL A 107 4.37 -4.57 10.07
N GLU A 108 4.48 -5.85 9.73
CA GLU A 108 5.40 -6.77 10.42
C GLU A 108 6.88 -6.42 10.16
N VAL A 109 7.22 -5.92 8.98
CA VAL A 109 8.55 -5.39 8.69
C VAL A 109 8.84 -4.13 9.51
N ILE A 110 7.90 -3.18 9.54
CA ILE A 110 8.05 -1.92 10.29
C ILE A 110 8.26 -2.19 11.78
N LYS A 111 7.54 -3.15 12.37
CA LYS A 111 7.69 -3.52 13.79
C LYS A 111 9.09 -4.00 14.15
N LYS A 112 9.79 -4.63 13.21
CA LYS A 112 11.17 -5.13 13.37
C LYS A 112 12.22 -4.08 13.01
N SER A 113 11.80 -2.94 12.45
CA SER A 113 12.71 -1.92 11.97
C SER A 113 13.45 -1.23 13.13
N PRO A 114 14.78 -1.07 13.04
CA PRO A 114 15.56 -0.31 14.01
C PRO A 114 15.34 1.21 13.90
N LEU A 115 14.74 1.68 12.80
CA LEU A 115 14.39 3.09 12.59
C LEU A 115 12.98 3.22 12.02
N ILE A 116 12.18 4.12 12.59
CA ILE A 116 10.85 4.42 12.08
C ILE A 116 10.70 5.93 12.17
N TYR A 117 10.56 6.57 11.01
CA TYR A 117 10.32 8.00 10.90
C TYR A 117 9.02 8.27 10.18
N MET A 118 8.29 9.28 10.63
CA MET A 118 6.92 9.52 10.21
C MET A 118 6.62 11.01 10.16
N SER A 119 6.01 11.51 9.09
CA SER A 119 5.58 12.91 9.02
C SER A 119 4.36 13.17 9.91
N LYS A 120 4.36 14.29 10.66
CA LYS A 120 3.21 14.73 11.45
C LYS A 120 2.23 15.51 10.59
N THR A 121 1.23 14.80 10.07
CA THR A 121 -0.11 15.29 9.69
C THR A 121 -0.86 14.10 9.12
N TYR A 122 -1.58 13.38 9.98
CA TYR A 122 -2.52 12.38 9.51
C TYR A 122 -3.89 12.78 10.03
N ASP A 123 -4.59 13.57 9.21
CA ASP A 123 -6.00 13.85 9.40
C ASP A 123 -6.77 12.66 8.82
N LEU A 124 -7.38 11.87 9.71
CA LEU A 124 -8.19 10.70 9.35
C LEU A 124 -9.53 11.12 8.73
N ASP A 125 -9.96 12.36 8.97
CA ASP A 125 -11.26 12.90 8.55
C ASP A 125 -11.14 13.66 7.22
N ASP A 126 -9.96 14.19 6.90
CA ASP A 126 -9.67 14.84 5.62
C ASP A 126 -8.61 14.06 4.81
N VAL A 127 -9.11 13.14 3.97
CA VAL A 127 -8.29 12.28 3.10
C VAL A 127 -7.41 13.09 2.13
N LYS A 128 -7.79 14.33 1.76
CA LYS A 128 -6.95 15.22 0.93
C LYS A 128 -5.78 15.82 1.72
N LYS A 129 -5.90 15.92 3.05
CA LYS A 129 -4.84 16.35 3.97
C LYS A 129 -4.03 15.19 4.56
N GLY A 130 -4.46 13.94 4.35
CA GLY A 130 -3.82 12.71 4.83
C GLY A 130 -2.49 12.33 4.16
N ARG A 131 -1.70 13.32 3.71
CA ARG A 131 -0.38 13.09 3.10
C ARG A 131 0.59 12.61 4.17
N PHE A 132 1.06 11.38 4.01
CA PHE A 132 1.83 10.70 5.02
C PHE A 132 3.08 10.08 4.40
N CYS A 133 4.23 10.41 4.97
CA CYS A 133 5.51 9.79 4.65
C CYS A 133 5.96 8.94 5.83
N LEU A 134 6.31 7.69 5.56
CA LEU A 134 6.85 6.75 6.52
C LEU A 134 8.14 6.15 5.98
N LEU A 135 9.19 6.22 6.79
CA LEU A 135 10.51 5.71 6.48
C LEU A 135 10.88 4.64 7.50
N PHE A 136 11.25 3.46 7.03
CA PHE A 136 11.68 2.32 7.84
C PHE A 136 12.70 1.47 7.09
N LYS A 137 13.38 0.54 7.76
CA LYS A 137 14.36 -0.34 7.13
C LYS A 137 14.23 -1.78 7.62
N ASP A 138 14.70 -2.71 6.80
CA ASP A 138 15.07 -4.04 7.25
C ASP A 138 16.60 -4.21 7.23
N SER A 139 17.09 -5.45 7.21
CA SER A 139 18.52 -5.77 7.15
C SER A 139 19.19 -5.37 5.84
N THR A 140 18.42 -5.18 4.77
CA THR A 140 18.89 -5.08 3.38
C THR A 140 18.43 -3.81 2.68
N ASN A 141 17.20 -3.37 2.96
CA ASN A 141 16.52 -2.32 2.22
C ASN A 141 16.03 -1.19 3.12
N LEU A 142 16.05 0.01 2.56
CA LEU A 142 15.36 1.19 3.07
C LEU A 142 14.01 1.31 2.36
N TYR A 143 12.96 1.61 3.10
CA TYR A 143 11.60 1.72 2.59
C TYR A 143 11.06 3.12 2.84
N VAL A 144 10.49 3.72 1.79
CA VAL A 144 9.76 5.00 1.87
C VAL A 144 8.33 4.74 1.42
N TYR A 145 7.40 4.82 2.35
CA TYR A 145 5.97 4.74 2.08
C TYR A 145 5.40 6.15 1.97
N LEU A 146 4.80 6.47 0.83
CA LEU A 146 4.11 7.73 0.56
C LEU A 146 2.63 7.45 0.32
N ASN A 147 1.76 8.14 1.06
CA ASN A 147 0.33 8.16 0.82
C ASN A 147 -0.10 9.54 0.32
N GLY A 148 -0.71 9.63 -0.86
CA GLY A 148 -1.11 10.87 -1.52
C GLY A 148 -0.89 10.80 -3.03
N ASP A 149 -1.71 11.54 -3.79
CA ASP A 149 -1.46 11.74 -5.21
C ASP A 149 -0.11 12.48 -5.37
N LEU A 150 0.80 11.86 -6.13
CA LEU A 150 2.10 12.42 -6.50
C LEU A 150 1.94 13.70 -7.33
#